data_AF-A0A956M0Y6-F1
#
_entry.id   AF-A0A956M0Y6-F1
#
_cell.length_a   1.000
_cell.length_b   1.000
_cell.length_c   1.000
_cell.angle_alpha   90.00
_cell.angle_beta   90.00
_cell.angle_gamma   90.00
#
_symmetry.space_group_name_H-M   'P 1'
#
loop_
_entity.id
_entity.type
_entity.pdbx_description
1 polymer ?
#
loop_
_entity_poly.entity_id
_entity_poly.type
_entity_poly.pdbx_seq_one_letter_code
_entity_poly.pdbx_strand_id
1 'polypeptide(L)'
;TGVLQDLPAIAAICRRRGVLFHTDATQTFGKVPLRVEDLGCDLLSISSHKIHGPKGVGALYVRGRNPRVRLVPQMDGGGHERGFRSGTLDVPGVVGFGRAAEIAAERLDTEPARVAALRDRLETALLERIPQVLRNTPEIGRAPHILNLSFPGLEGEALLLGLRQVAVSSGSACASASLEPSHVLLALGRTPTEARSALRFSLGRFNTAEEVETVIEEVVRLVESLRALRVEHGRS
;
A
#
# COMPACT_ATOMS: atom_id res chain seq x y z
N THR A 1 2.15 3.81 -4.58
CA THR A 1 2.99 4.93 -4.10
C THR A 1 2.72 5.34 -2.67
N GLY A 2 1.59 4.97 -2.05
CA GLY A 2 1.36 5.33 -0.63
C GLY A 2 0.77 6.73 -0.44
N VAL A 3 0.30 7.37 -1.50
CA VAL A 3 -0.49 8.61 -1.40
C VAL A 3 -1.80 8.36 -0.63
N LEU A 4 -2.16 9.31 0.23
CA LEU A 4 -3.46 9.42 0.87
C LEU A 4 -4.28 10.43 0.08
N GLN A 5 -5.43 9.99 -0.44
CA GLN A 5 -6.34 10.84 -1.19
C GLN A 5 -7.23 11.66 -0.23
N ASP A 6 -7.64 12.85 -0.64
CA ASP A 6 -8.61 13.67 0.09
C ASP A 6 -10.03 13.10 -0.10
N LEU A 7 -10.33 12.04 0.65
CA LEU A 7 -11.61 11.34 0.57
C LEU A 7 -12.80 12.25 0.93
N PRO A 8 -12.74 13.12 1.96
CA PRO A 8 -13.83 14.05 2.26
C PRO A 8 -14.15 15.01 1.10
N ALA A 9 -13.14 15.57 0.42
CA ALA A 9 -13.38 16.43 -0.74
C ALA A 9 -14.04 15.67 -1.91
N ILE A 10 -13.58 14.44 -2.17
CA ILE A 10 -14.17 13.56 -3.19
C ILE A 10 -15.62 13.21 -2.82
N ALA A 11 -15.88 12.82 -1.57
CA ALA A 11 -17.21 12.52 -1.07
C ALA A 11 -18.17 13.71 -1.23
N ALA A 12 -17.70 14.93 -0.97
CA ALA A 12 -18.49 16.14 -1.16
C ALA A 12 -18.88 16.36 -2.62
N ILE A 13 -17.99 16.09 -3.57
CA ILE A 13 -18.29 16.15 -5.01
C ILE A 13 -19.35 15.10 -5.39
N CYS A 14 -19.16 13.84 -4.97
CA CYS A 14 -20.11 12.75 -5.24
C CYS A 14 -21.50 13.08 -4.68
N ARG A 15 -21.56 13.58 -3.44
CA ARG A 15 -22.79 13.98 -2.77
C ARG A 15 -23.54 15.08 -3.50
N ARG A 16 -22.84 16.13 -3.97
CA ARG A 16 -23.46 17.21 -4.77
C ARG A 16 -24.09 16.70 -6.07
N ARG A 17 -23.63 15.56 -6.58
CA ARG A 17 -24.12 14.95 -7.81
C ARG A 17 -25.08 13.78 -7.57
N GLY A 18 -25.42 13.47 -6.31
CA GLY A 18 -26.26 12.31 -5.98
C GLY A 18 -25.63 10.96 -6.36
N VAL A 19 -24.30 10.89 -6.46
CA VAL A 19 -23.56 9.69 -6.82
C VAL A 19 -23.04 9.00 -5.56
N LEU A 20 -23.15 7.67 -5.51
CA LEU A 20 -22.59 6.88 -4.42
C LEU A 20 -21.05 6.90 -4.47
N PHE A 21 -20.43 7.06 -3.31
CA PHE A 21 -18.98 7.05 -3.18
C PHE A 21 -18.47 5.77 -2.52
N HIS A 22 -17.75 4.95 -3.29
CA HIS A 22 -16.97 3.83 -2.78
C HIS A 22 -15.51 4.22 -2.62
N THR A 23 -14.89 3.76 -1.54
CA THR A 23 -13.44 3.84 -1.37
C THR A 23 -12.86 2.52 -0.86
N ASP A 24 -11.70 2.15 -1.40
CA ASP A 24 -10.92 1.00 -0.92
C ASP A 24 -9.97 1.44 0.19
N ALA A 25 -10.21 0.98 1.42
CA ALA A 25 -9.38 1.26 2.58
C ALA A 25 -8.48 0.09 2.99
N THR A 26 -8.28 -0.89 2.10
CA THR A 26 -7.43 -2.06 2.33
C THR A 26 -6.01 -1.71 2.83
N GLN A 27 -5.44 -0.58 2.38
CA GLN A 27 -4.12 -0.14 2.80
C GLN A 27 -4.12 0.86 3.97
N THR A 28 -5.25 1.47 4.31
CA THR A 28 -5.37 2.54 5.33
C THR A 28 -6.04 2.07 6.62
N PHE A 29 -6.99 1.13 6.55
CA PHE A 29 -7.65 0.57 7.72
C PHE A 29 -6.63 0.03 8.72
N GLY A 30 -6.77 0.42 9.99
CA GLY A 30 -5.87 0.06 11.09
C GLY A 30 -4.47 0.69 11.04
N LYS A 31 -4.21 1.64 10.12
CA LYS A 31 -2.90 2.33 9.99
C LYS A 31 -3.01 3.84 10.01
N VAL A 32 -4.17 4.39 9.68
CA VAL A 32 -4.50 5.80 9.86
C VAL A 32 -5.89 5.91 10.48
N PRO A 33 -6.18 6.98 11.24
CA PRO A 33 -7.52 7.23 11.75
C PRO A 33 -8.55 7.21 10.63
N LEU A 34 -9.59 6.39 10.81
CA LEU A 34 -10.63 6.19 9.81
C LEU A 34 -11.98 6.15 10.49
N ARG A 35 -12.83 7.12 10.15
CA ARG A 35 -14.23 7.17 10.56
C ARG A 35 -15.08 7.37 9.32
N VAL A 36 -16.02 6.46 9.06
CA VAL A 36 -16.83 6.48 7.82
C VAL A 36 -17.74 7.71 7.73
N GLU A 37 -18.07 8.31 8.86
CA GLU A 37 -18.77 9.58 8.96
C GLU A 37 -17.91 10.72 8.41
N ASP A 38 -16.66 10.81 8.86
CA ASP A 38 -15.72 11.87 8.48
C ASP A 38 -15.28 11.72 7.02
N LEU A 39 -15.11 10.48 6.55
CA LEU A 39 -14.78 10.18 5.15
C LEU A 39 -15.93 10.51 4.19
N GLY A 40 -17.18 10.48 4.67
CA GLY A 40 -18.37 10.69 3.84
C GLY A 40 -18.67 9.59 2.81
N CYS A 41 -17.95 8.45 2.83
CA CYS A 41 -18.12 7.34 1.88
C CYS A 41 -19.39 6.52 2.11
N ASP A 42 -20.01 6.04 1.04
CA ASP A 42 -21.21 5.19 1.10
C ASP A 42 -20.88 3.70 1.18
N LEU A 43 -19.73 3.32 0.64
CA LEU A 43 -19.17 1.98 0.64
C LEU A 43 -17.68 2.04 1.01
N LEU A 44 -17.21 1.11 1.84
CA LEU A 44 -15.79 1.01 2.24
C LEU A 44 -15.33 -0.45 2.21
N SER A 45 -14.31 -0.75 1.42
CA SER A 45 -13.68 -2.09 1.42
C SER A 45 -12.54 -2.17 2.43
N ILE A 46 -12.50 -3.24 3.23
CA ILE A 46 -11.42 -3.53 4.19
C ILE A 46 -11.01 -5.01 4.12
N SER A 47 -9.75 -5.29 4.47
CA SER A 47 -9.17 -6.63 4.37
C SER A 47 -8.36 -6.97 5.62
N SER A 48 -8.57 -8.18 6.15
CA SER A 48 -7.99 -8.64 7.41
C SER A 48 -6.47 -8.80 7.36
N HIS A 49 -5.94 -9.46 6.33
CA HIS A 49 -4.51 -9.73 6.22
C HIS A 49 -3.62 -8.50 6.02
N LYS A 50 -4.22 -7.31 5.83
CA LYS A 50 -3.48 -6.05 5.76
C LYS A 50 -3.31 -5.37 7.11
N ILE A 51 -3.95 -5.89 8.15
CA ILE A 51 -3.80 -5.46 9.54
C ILE A 51 -3.30 -6.61 10.43
N HIS A 52 -2.57 -7.56 9.84
CA HIS A 52 -2.03 -8.74 10.52
C HIS A 52 -3.08 -9.77 10.96
N GLY A 53 -4.29 -9.72 10.42
CA GLY A 53 -5.29 -10.78 10.57
C GLY A 53 -5.14 -11.91 9.54
N PRO A 54 -6.03 -12.91 9.56
CA PRO A 54 -6.01 -14.02 8.61
C PRO A 54 -6.23 -13.58 7.15
N LYS A 55 -5.63 -14.33 6.21
CA LYS A 55 -5.94 -14.23 4.77
C LYS A 55 -7.31 -14.88 4.49
N GLY A 56 -7.95 -14.49 3.39
CA GLY A 56 -9.24 -15.06 2.96
C GLY A 56 -10.48 -14.40 3.55
N VAL A 57 -10.33 -13.41 4.42
CA VAL A 57 -11.44 -12.68 5.05
C VAL A 57 -11.28 -11.16 4.93
N GLY A 58 -12.40 -10.48 4.71
CA GLY A 58 -12.52 -9.04 4.59
C GLY A 58 -13.96 -8.61 4.86
N ALA A 59 -14.23 -7.32 4.72
CA ALA A 59 -15.58 -6.79 4.90
C ALA A 59 -15.84 -5.62 3.95
N LEU A 60 -17.12 -5.42 3.65
CA LEU A 60 -17.64 -4.27 2.94
C LEU A 60 -18.57 -3.51 3.89
N TYR A 61 -18.20 -2.30 4.27
CA TYR A 61 -19.13 -1.38 4.90
C TYR A 61 -20.17 -0.92 3.88
N VAL A 62 -21.44 -0.97 4.27
CA VAL A 62 -22.56 -0.48 3.47
C VAL A 62 -23.34 0.53 4.30
N ARG A 63 -23.38 1.79 3.84
CA ARG A 63 -24.07 2.87 4.56
C ARG A 63 -25.57 2.57 4.66
N GLY A 64 -26.05 2.46 5.91
CA GLY A 64 -27.43 2.09 6.20
C GLY A 64 -28.44 3.24 6.09
N ARG A 65 -27.98 4.50 6.15
CA ARG A 65 -28.84 5.70 6.13
C ARG A 65 -28.09 6.92 5.61
N ASN A 66 -28.85 7.86 5.03
CA ASN A 66 -28.41 9.18 4.57
C ASN A 66 -27.14 9.16 3.69
N PRO A 67 -27.18 8.52 2.50
CA PRO A 67 -28.29 7.75 1.92
C PRO A 67 -28.30 6.28 2.38
N ARG A 68 -29.46 5.61 2.28
CA ARG A 68 -29.52 4.16 2.45
C ARG A 68 -29.05 3.50 1.16
N VAL A 69 -27.89 2.85 1.18
CA VAL A 69 -27.36 2.14 0.02
C VAL A 69 -28.07 0.80 -0.16
N ARG A 70 -28.44 0.49 -1.39
CA ARG A 70 -28.97 -0.82 -1.79
C ARG A 70 -28.01 -1.44 -2.79
N LEU A 71 -27.63 -2.68 -2.54
CA LEU A 71 -26.75 -3.46 -3.40
C LEU A 71 -27.53 -4.64 -3.98
N VAL A 72 -27.19 -5.01 -5.22
CA VAL A 72 -27.59 -6.31 -5.79
C VAL A 72 -26.50 -7.31 -5.39
N PRO A 73 -26.84 -8.41 -4.70
CA PRO A 73 -25.85 -9.41 -4.31
C PRO A 73 -25.16 -10.00 -5.54
N GLN A 74 -23.86 -10.29 -5.41
CA GLN A 74 -23.08 -10.99 -6.44
C GLN A 74 -22.93 -12.49 -6.14
N MET A 75 -23.35 -12.93 -4.95
CA MET A 75 -23.29 -14.32 -4.49
C MET A 75 -24.68 -14.75 -4.06
N ASP A 76 -25.32 -15.57 -4.88
CA ASP A 76 -26.65 -16.13 -4.64
C ASP A 76 -26.62 -17.28 -3.61
N GLY A 77 -27.75 -17.50 -2.93
CA GLY A 77 -27.89 -18.55 -1.93
C GLY A 77 -28.86 -18.17 -0.79
N GLY A 78 -28.66 -18.75 0.39
CA GLY A 78 -29.62 -18.68 1.52
C GLY A 78 -29.80 -17.33 2.23
N GLY A 79 -29.40 -16.21 1.62
CA GLY A 79 -29.69 -14.86 2.17
C GLY A 79 -28.86 -14.45 3.39
N HIS A 80 -27.64 -14.99 3.54
CA HIS A 80 -26.71 -14.63 4.61
C HIS A 80 -26.27 -13.16 4.50
N GLU A 81 -25.68 -12.60 5.57
CA GLU A 81 -25.21 -11.20 5.60
C GLU A 81 -26.29 -10.19 5.12
N ARG A 82 -27.52 -10.35 5.63
CA ARG A 82 -28.69 -9.53 5.28
C ARG A 82 -29.08 -9.61 3.80
N GLY A 83 -28.73 -10.72 3.13
CA GLY A 83 -28.97 -10.94 1.71
C GLY A 83 -27.90 -10.35 0.79
N PHE A 84 -26.81 -9.77 1.31
CA PHE A 84 -25.77 -9.17 0.47
C PHE A 84 -24.68 -10.15 0.04
N ARG A 85 -24.42 -11.19 0.84
CA ARG A 85 -23.37 -12.18 0.56
C ARG A 85 -23.78 -13.53 1.10
N SER A 86 -24.22 -14.43 0.23
CA SER A 86 -24.59 -15.79 0.60
C SER A 86 -23.40 -16.70 0.88
N GLY A 87 -23.64 -17.75 1.66
CA GLY A 87 -22.65 -18.77 2.03
C GLY A 87 -22.35 -18.75 3.53
N THR A 88 -22.05 -19.92 4.08
CA THR A 88 -21.67 -20.09 5.48
C THR A 88 -20.53 -19.14 5.84
N LEU A 89 -20.63 -18.50 7.01
CA LEU A 89 -19.59 -17.60 7.50
C LEU A 89 -18.36 -18.40 7.92
N ASP A 90 -17.18 -17.94 7.48
CA ASP A 90 -15.90 -18.42 8.01
C ASP A 90 -15.72 -17.86 9.43
N VAL A 91 -16.35 -18.51 10.41
CA VAL A 91 -16.35 -18.06 11.81
C VAL A 91 -14.93 -17.85 12.35
N PRO A 92 -13.96 -18.78 12.18
CA PRO A 92 -12.58 -18.55 12.58
C PRO A 92 -11.94 -17.34 11.90
N GLY A 93 -12.13 -17.17 10.59
CA GLY A 93 -11.65 -16.01 9.84
C GLY A 93 -12.22 -14.69 10.37
N VAL A 94 -13.53 -14.64 10.61
CA VAL A 94 -14.24 -13.47 11.15
C VAL A 94 -13.75 -13.12 12.56
N VAL A 95 -13.59 -14.11 13.45
CA VAL A 95 -13.05 -13.92 14.80
C VAL A 95 -11.61 -13.38 14.73
N GLY A 96 -10.76 -13.98 13.89
CA GLY A 96 -9.39 -13.52 13.69
C GLY A 96 -9.32 -12.10 13.13
N PHE A 97 -10.24 -11.73 12.23
CA PHE A 97 -10.32 -10.36 11.72
C PHE A 97 -10.76 -9.38 12.82
N GLY A 98 -11.78 -9.73 13.61
CA GLY A 98 -12.23 -8.93 14.75
C GLY A 98 -11.09 -8.65 15.73
N ARG A 99 -10.33 -9.68 16.12
CA ARG A 99 -9.18 -9.52 17.02
C ARG A 99 -8.06 -8.69 16.40
N ALA A 100 -7.78 -8.85 15.11
CA ALA A 100 -6.80 -8.02 14.42
C ALA A 100 -7.20 -6.53 14.38
N ALA A 101 -8.50 -6.26 14.17
CA ALA A 101 -9.04 -4.90 14.18
C ALA A 101 -8.97 -4.26 15.57
N GLU A 102 -9.27 -5.02 16.63
CA GLU A 102 -9.13 -4.57 18.02
C GLU A 102 -7.68 -4.18 18.35
N ILE A 103 -6.72 -5.06 18.04
CA ILE A 103 -5.28 -4.77 18.25
C ILE A 103 -4.83 -3.56 17.41
N ALA A 104 -5.32 -3.43 16.17
CA ALA A 104 -4.99 -2.28 15.33
C ALA A 104 -5.55 -0.98 15.90
N ALA A 105 -6.74 -0.99 16.50
CA ALA A 105 -7.35 0.16 17.15
C ALA A 105 -6.57 0.58 18.41
N GLU A 106 -6.20 -0.36 19.28
CA GLU A 106 -5.39 -0.12 20.48
C GLU A 106 -4.03 0.53 20.18
N ARG A 107 -3.47 0.24 18.99
CA ARG A 107 -2.14 0.69 18.58
C ARG A 107 -2.15 1.88 17.64
N LEU A 108 -3.33 2.36 17.24
CA LEU A 108 -3.48 3.37 16.18
C LEU A 108 -2.81 4.70 16.52
N ASP A 109 -2.68 5.03 17.80
CA ASP A 109 -2.07 6.28 18.24
C ASP A 109 -0.53 6.24 18.25
N THR A 110 0.09 5.05 18.25
CA THR A 110 1.54 4.90 18.45
C THR A 110 2.24 4.19 17.28
N GLU A 111 1.64 3.14 16.73
CA GLU A 111 2.23 2.33 15.67
C GLU A 111 2.46 3.11 14.37
N PRO A 112 1.53 3.95 13.87
CA PRO A 112 1.74 4.73 12.66
C PRO A 112 2.94 5.68 12.76
N ALA A 113 3.10 6.37 13.88
CA ALA A 113 4.20 7.31 14.09
C ALA A 113 5.57 6.58 14.13
N ARG A 114 5.64 5.44 14.81
CA ARG A 114 6.86 4.61 14.85
C ARG A 114 7.22 4.08 13.46
N VAL A 115 6.25 3.54 12.72
CA VAL A 115 6.47 3.01 11.37
C VAL A 115 6.84 4.12 10.38
N ALA A 116 6.21 5.29 10.51
CA ALA A 116 6.58 6.50 9.77
C ALA A 116 8.03 6.89 9.99
N ALA A 117 8.52 6.90 11.24
CA ALA A 117 9.90 7.22 11.55
C ALA A 117 10.89 6.23 10.90
N LEU A 118 10.58 4.92 10.90
CA LEU A 118 11.39 3.92 10.20
C LEU A 118 11.43 4.14 8.68
N ARG A 119 10.26 4.43 8.08
CA ARG A 119 10.15 4.76 6.65
C ARG A 119 10.95 6.03 6.32
N ASP A 120 10.85 7.06 7.16
CA ASP A 120 11.55 8.33 6.97
C ASP A 120 13.06 8.16 7.09
N ARG A 121 13.52 7.38 8.07
CA ARG A 121 14.93 7.01 8.20
C ARG A 121 15.47 6.34 6.94
N LEU A 122 14.73 5.36 6.41
CA LEU A 122 15.07 4.65 5.17
C LEU A 122 15.11 5.62 3.96
N GLU A 123 14.08 6.44 3.81
CA GLU A 123 13.97 7.40 2.71
C GLU A 123 15.15 8.40 2.72
N THR A 124 15.39 9.05 3.85
CA THR A 124 16.46 10.04 3.99
C THR A 124 17.82 9.44 3.65
N ALA A 125 18.15 8.27 4.20
CA ALA A 125 19.46 7.64 3.95
C ALA A 125 19.67 7.30 2.48
N LEU A 126 18.65 6.74 1.82
CA LEU A 126 18.77 6.33 0.42
C LEU A 126 18.87 7.54 -0.51
N LEU A 127 18.12 8.61 -0.24
CA LEU A 127 18.19 9.84 -1.04
C LEU A 127 19.53 10.58 -0.86
N GLU A 128 20.11 10.55 0.35
CA GLU A 128 21.41 11.18 0.62
C GLU A 128 22.59 10.41 0.01
N ARG A 129 22.57 9.08 0.10
CA ARG A 129 23.71 8.23 -0.32
C ARG A 129 23.67 7.83 -1.79
N ILE A 130 22.50 7.80 -2.40
CA ILE A 130 22.34 7.32 -3.77
C ILE A 130 21.94 8.48 -4.68
N PRO A 131 22.82 8.94 -5.57
CA PRO A 131 22.50 10.05 -6.45
C PRO A 131 21.40 9.67 -7.45
N GLN A 132 20.62 10.66 -7.89
CA GLN A 132 19.60 10.53 -8.94
C GLN A 132 18.45 9.57 -8.61
N VAL A 133 18.18 9.26 -7.35
CA VAL A 133 16.98 8.52 -6.94
C VAL A 133 15.75 9.41 -7.08
N LEU A 134 14.67 8.85 -7.62
CA LEU A 134 13.41 9.57 -7.79
C LEU A 134 12.39 9.07 -6.78
N ARG A 135 11.87 9.98 -5.96
CA ARG A 135 10.81 9.66 -5.02
C ARG A 135 9.44 9.63 -5.71
N ASN A 136 8.69 8.56 -5.52
CA ASN A 136 7.32 8.39 -6.02
C ASN A 136 6.25 8.49 -4.92
N THR A 137 6.64 8.28 -3.66
CA THR A 137 5.80 8.62 -2.50
C THR A 137 5.74 10.15 -2.36
N PRO A 138 4.57 10.76 -2.11
CA PRO A 138 4.49 12.20 -1.86
C PRO A 138 5.18 12.57 -0.53
N GLU A 139 5.57 13.84 -0.35
CA GLU A 139 6.12 14.35 0.93
C GLU A 139 5.06 14.45 2.01
N ILE A 140 3.90 14.98 1.61
CA ILE A 140 2.76 15.26 2.48
C ILE A 140 1.59 14.40 2.00
N GLY A 141 0.70 14.02 2.93
CA GLY A 141 -0.47 13.19 2.59
C GLY A 141 -0.05 11.79 2.16
N ARG A 142 0.79 11.14 2.98
CA ARG A 142 1.35 9.81 2.68
C ARG A 142 1.08 8.80 3.79
N ALA A 143 0.93 7.55 3.41
CA ALA A 143 0.76 6.45 4.33
C ALA A 143 2.05 6.25 5.16
N PRO A 144 1.94 5.92 6.46
CA PRO A 144 3.07 5.78 7.37
C PRO A 144 4.07 4.72 6.91
N HIS A 145 3.61 3.70 6.20
CA HIS A 145 4.34 2.45 5.99
C HIS A 145 4.84 2.22 4.56
N ILE A 146 4.58 3.12 3.61
CA ILE A 146 4.91 2.90 2.20
C ILE A 146 5.95 3.92 1.73
N LEU A 147 7.10 3.41 1.29
CA LEU A 147 8.10 4.16 0.53
C LEU A 147 8.22 3.56 -0.88
N ASN A 148 8.15 4.39 -1.91
CA ASN A 148 8.36 3.98 -3.28
C ASN A 148 9.38 4.91 -3.95
N LEU A 149 10.46 4.31 -4.43
CA LEU A 149 11.59 5.00 -5.04
C LEU A 149 11.88 4.35 -6.40
N SER A 150 12.23 5.17 -7.39
CA SER A 150 12.78 4.72 -8.67
C SER A 150 14.28 4.98 -8.70
N PHE A 151 15.02 4.06 -9.30
CA PHE A 151 16.48 4.11 -9.44
C PHE A 151 16.84 4.18 -10.94
N PRO A 152 16.74 5.36 -11.58
CA PRO A 152 17.02 5.53 -13.00
C PRO A 152 18.33 4.90 -13.45
N GLY A 153 18.30 4.30 -14.63
CA GLY A 153 19.44 3.57 -15.17
C GLY A 153 19.63 2.18 -14.55
N LEU A 154 18.66 1.64 -13.82
CA LEU A 154 18.67 0.25 -13.36
C LEU A 154 17.35 -0.45 -13.71
N GLU A 155 17.43 -1.77 -13.91
CA GLU A 155 16.24 -2.61 -14.10
C GLU A 155 15.73 -3.13 -12.74
N GLY A 156 14.43 -3.04 -12.50
CA GLY A 156 13.82 -3.47 -11.23
C GLY A 156 14.03 -4.96 -10.94
N GLU A 157 14.13 -5.80 -11.95
CA GLU A 157 14.42 -7.23 -11.79
C GLU A 157 15.83 -7.46 -11.26
N ALA A 158 16.84 -6.74 -11.77
CA ALA A 158 18.20 -6.81 -11.25
C ALA A 158 18.28 -6.35 -9.79
N LEU A 159 17.54 -5.29 -9.45
CA LEU A 159 17.41 -4.83 -8.06
C LEU A 159 16.77 -5.89 -7.15
N LEU A 160 15.67 -6.51 -7.57
CA LEU A 160 15.01 -7.57 -6.81
C LEU A 160 15.91 -8.81 -6.62
N LEU A 161 16.60 -9.24 -7.68
CA LEU A 161 17.50 -10.40 -7.64
C LEU A 161 18.75 -10.16 -6.80
N GLY A 162 19.21 -8.90 -6.71
CA GLY A 162 20.32 -8.50 -5.86
C GLY A 162 19.95 -8.39 -4.38
N LEU A 163 18.73 -7.96 -4.07
CA LEU A 163 18.21 -7.81 -2.71
C LEU A 163 17.67 -9.12 -2.11
N ARG A 164 18.44 -10.22 -2.18
CA ARG A 164 17.96 -11.56 -1.77
C ARG A 164 17.55 -11.66 -0.31
N GLN A 165 18.18 -10.88 0.56
CA GLN A 165 17.92 -10.88 2.00
C GLN A 165 16.85 -9.85 2.40
N VAL A 166 16.32 -9.08 1.44
CA VAL A 166 15.34 -8.01 1.70
C VAL A 166 14.08 -8.26 0.88
N ALA A 167 12.98 -8.59 1.55
CA ALA A 167 11.69 -8.80 0.89
C ALA A 167 11.05 -7.46 0.49
N VAL A 168 11.23 -7.06 -0.76
CA VAL A 168 10.61 -5.87 -1.38
C VAL A 168 9.81 -6.23 -2.61
N SER A 169 9.05 -5.27 -3.13
CA SER A 169 8.31 -5.44 -4.39
C SER A 169 8.76 -4.44 -5.44
N SER A 170 8.90 -4.89 -6.69
CA SER A 170 9.05 -4.01 -7.86
C SER A 170 7.68 -3.78 -8.51
N GLY A 171 7.44 -2.57 -9.00
CA GLY A 171 6.20 -2.22 -9.72
C GLY A 171 4.90 -2.35 -8.90
N SER A 172 3.75 -2.36 -9.59
CA SER A 172 2.44 -2.60 -8.99
C SER A 172 2.35 -4.06 -8.57
N ALA A 173 2.82 -4.35 -7.37
CA ALA A 173 2.80 -5.64 -6.71
C ALA A 173 1.56 -6.50 -7.02
N CYS A 174 1.71 -7.37 -8.02
CA CYS A 174 1.04 -8.64 -8.22
C CYS A 174 1.76 -9.27 -9.40
N ALA A 175 2.38 -10.44 -9.17
CA ALA A 175 3.11 -11.21 -10.16
C ALA A 175 2.19 -11.67 -11.31
N SER A 176 1.85 -10.76 -12.23
CA SER A 176 1.51 -11.14 -13.60
C SER A 176 2.83 -11.14 -14.37
N ALA A 177 3.07 -12.18 -15.15
CA ALA A 177 4.29 -12.41 -15.94
C ALA A 177 4.56 -11.34 -17.04
N SER A 178 3.95 -10.17 -16.94
CA SER A 178 4.13 -9.06 -17.87
C SER A 178 5.18 -8.09 -17.33
N LEU A 179 6.20 -7.82 -18.16
CA LEU A 179 7.26 -6.81 -17.93
C LEU A 179 6.75 -5.36 -18.06
N GLU A 180 5.45 -5.16 -17.85
CA GLU A 180 4.81 -3.89 -18.08
C GLU A 180 5.10 -2.90 -16.93
N PRO A 181 5.48 -1.65 -17.27
CA PRO A 181 5.69 -0.62 -16.25
C PRO A 181 4.41 -0.38 -15.45
N SER A 182 4.57 -0.06 -14.16
CA SER A 182 3.45 0.25 -13.27
C SER A 182 2.57 1.37 -13.83
N HIS A 183 1.32 1.06 -14.18
CA HIS A 183 0.34 2.04 -14.65
C HIS A 183 0.15 3.21 -13.66
N VAL A 184 0.30 2.96 -12.35
CA VAL A 184 0.26 4.00 -11.31
C VAL A 184 1.42 4.97 -11.46
N LEU A 185 2.63 4.48 -11.74
CA LEU A 185 3.81 5.34 -11.88
C LEU A 185 3.77 6.11 -13.20
N LEU A 186 3.29 5.49 -14.28
CA LEU A 186 3.05 6.20 -15.54
C LEU A 186 2.03 7.33 -15.37
N ALA A 187 0.93 7.09 -14.64
CA ALA A 187 -0.07 8.11 -14.35
C ALA A 187 0.47 9.26 -13.49
N LEU A 188 1.54 9.04 -12.73
CA LEU A 188 2.26 10.07 -11.99
C LEU A 188 3.31 10.81 -12.84
N GLY A 189 3.39 10.51 -14.14
CA GLY A 189 4.30 11.15 -15.09
C GLY A 189 5.69 10.53 -15.17
N ARG A 190 5.92 9.35 -14.57
CA ARG A 190 7.18 8.62 -14.75
C ARG A 190 7.29 8.06 -16.15
N THR A 191 8.49 8.06 -16.70
CA THR A 191 8.77 7.37 -17.95
C THR A 191 8.68 5.84 -17.74
N PRO A 192 8.49 5.05 -18.81
CA PRO A 192 8.50 3.59 -18.70
C PRO A 192 9.75 3.01 -18.05
N THR A 193 10.93 3.60 -18.32
CA THR A 193 12.20 3.16 -17.75
C THR A 193 12.29 3.49 -16.25
N GLU A 194 11.88 4.70 -15.85
CA GLU A 194 11.80 5.07 -14.42
C GLU A 194 10.81 4.18 -13.65
N ALA A 195 9.66 3.87 -14.26
CA ALA A 195 8.64 3.03 -13.66
C ALA A 195 9.09 1.57 -13.47
N ARG A 196 9.92 1.03 -14.38
CA ARG A 196 10.52 -0.31 -14.25
C ARG A 196 11.64 -0.37 -13.22
N SER A 197 12.29 0.75 -12.95
CA SER A 197 13.35 0.86 -11.93
C SER A 197 12.83 1.05 -10.50
N ALA A 198 11.52 0.88 -10.27
CA ALA A 198 10.89 1.23 -9.00
C ALA A 198 10.89 0.09 -7.99
N LEU A 199 11.33 0.38 -6.76
CA LEU A 199 11.15 -0.48 -5.60
C LEU A 199 10.12 0.12 -4.64
N ARG A 200 9.28 -0.74 -4.08
CA ARG A 200 8.36 -0.42 -2.98
C ARG A 200 8.77 -1.16 -1.72
N PHE A 201 9.11 -0.37 -0.71
CA PHE A 201 9.32 -0.80 0.66
C PHE A 201 8.01 -0.61 1.43
N SER A 202 7.50 -1.70 2.01
CA SER A 202 6.28 -1.71 2.81
C SER A 202 6.64 -2.16 4.22
N LEU A 203 6.77 -1.21 5.13
CA LEU A 203 7.14 -1.47 6.51
C LEU A 203 5.90 -1.88 7.32
N GLY A 204 6.11 -2.44 8.50
CA GLY A 204 5.03 -2.94 9.35
C GLY A 204 5.37 -2.97 10.82
N ARG A 205 4.46 -3.58 11.59
CA ARG A 205 4.52 -3.65 13.05
C ARG A 205 5.82 -4.26 13.56
N PHE A 206 6.35 -5.25 12.87
CA PHE A 206 7.47 -6.04 13.37
C PHE A 206 8.84 -5.55 12.87
N ASN A 207 8.88 -4.54 11.99
CA ASN A 207 10.16 -4.00 11.56
C ASN A 207 10.86 -3.23 12.66
N THR A 208 12.20 -3.36 12.71
CA THR A 208 13.08 -2.70 13.68
C THR A 208 13.97 -1.66 13.02
N ALA A 209 14.63 -0.83 13.83
CA ALA A 209 15.59 0.15 13.33
C ALA A 209 16.82 -0.53 12.72
N GLU A 210 17.29 -1.63 13.33
CA GLU A 210 18.45 -2.41 12.89
C GLU A 210 18.21 -3.06 11.53
N GLU A 211 16.99 -3.57 11.30
CA GLU A 211 16.58 -4.06 9.98
C GLU A 211 16.60 -2.93 8.94
N VAL A 212 16.14 -1.73 9.30
CA VAL A 212 16.18 -0.57 8.40
C VAL A 212 17.62 -0.19 8.03
N GLU A 213 18.54 -0.15 9.00
CA GLU A 213 19.97 0.10 8.74
C GLU A 213 20.56 -0.96 7.81
N THR A 214 20.23 -2.24 8.06
CA THR A 214 20.66 -3.34 7.20
C THR A 214 20.16 -3.15 5.76
N VAL A 215 18.88 -2.80 5.58
CA VAL A 215 18.30 -2.54 4.26
C VAL A 215 18.97 -1.36 3.56
N ILE A 216 19.31 -0.29 4.30
CA ILE A 216 20.01 0.87 3.74
C ILE A 216 21.34 0.43 3.13
N GLU A 217 22.18 -0.28 3.90
CA GLU A 217 23.50 -0.72 3.43
C GLU A 217 23.40 -1.66 2.22
N GLU A 218 22.46 -2.61 2.26
CA GLU A 218 22.23 -3.56 1.17
C GLU A 218 21.81 -2.87 -0.13
N VAL A 219 20.88 -1.91 -0.07
CA VAL A 219 20.40 -1.17 -1.24
C VAL A 219 21.50 -0.26 -1.80
N VAL A 220 22.22 0.47 -0.95
CA VAL A 220 23.31 1.36 -1.40
C VAL A 220 24.38 0.56 -2.12
N ARG A 221 24.89 -0.50 -1.49
CA ARG A 221 25.93 -1.36 -2.06
C ARG A 221 25.50 -1.97 -3.41
N LEU A 222 24.26 -2.44 -3.50
CA LEU A 222 23.74 -3.02 -4.74
C LEU A 222 23.63 -1.99 -5.85
N VAL A 223 23.06 -0.82 -5.57
CA VAL A 223 22.86 0.23 -6.58
C VAL A 223 24.20 0.75 -7.11
N GLU A 224 25.19 0.94 -6.24
CA GLU A 224 26.54 1.34 -6.63
C GLU A 224 27.21 0.30 -7.53
N SER A 225 27.15 -0.98 -7.14
CA SER A 225 27.71 -2.10 -7.91
C SER A 225 27.08 -2.20 -9.31
N LEU A 226 25.75 -2.17 -9.40
CA LEU A 226 25.06 -2.26 -10.69
C LEU A 226 25.34 -1.05 -11.59
N ARG A 227 25.49 0.14 -11.03
CA ARG A 227 25.85 1.35 -11.79
C ARG A 227 27.29 1.29 -12.30
N ALA A 228 28.24 0.79 -11.50
CA ALA A 228 29.63 0.62 -11.92
C ALA A 228 29.75 -0.35 -13.12
N LEU A 229 29.09 -1.51 -13.04
CA LEU A 229 29.08 -2.50 -14.12
C LEU A 229 28.56 -1.93 -15.45
N ARG A 230 27.54 -1.06 -15.42
CA ARG A 230 27.02 -0.41 -16.63
C ARG A 230 28.00 0.59 -17.25
N VAL A 231 28.78 1.31 -16.44
CA VAL A 231 29.77 2.27 -16.94
C VAL A 231 30.91 1.55 -17.67
N GLU A 232 31.30 0.37 -17.20
CA GLU A 232 32.33 -0.45 -17.85
C GLU A 232 31.85 -1.00 -19.20
N HIS A 233 30.60 -1.48 -19.29
CA HIS A 233 30.04 -2.05 -20.53
C HIS A 233 29.55 -0.99 -21.54
N GLY A 234 29.33 0.26 -21.12
CA GLY A 234 29.00 1.37 -22.02
C GLY A 234 30.22 2.05 -22.67
N ARG A 235 31.43 1.62 -22.32
CA ARG A 235 32.71 2.13 -22.88
C ARG A 235 33.33 1.18 -23.91
N SER A 236 32.67 0.06 -24.22
CA SER A 236 32.98 -0.85 -25.34
C SER A 236 32.00 -0.63 -26.48
#